data_AF-A0A2R6NK02-F1
#
_entry.id   AF-A0A2R6NK02-F1
#
_cell.length_a   1.000
_cell.length_b   1.000
_cell.length_c   1.000
_cell.angle_alpha   90.00
_cell.angle_beta   90.00
_cell.angle_gamma   90.00
#
_symmetry.space_group_name_H-M   'P 1'
#
loop_
_entity.id
_entity.type
_entity.pdbx_description
1 polymer ?
#
loop_
_entity_poly.entity_id
_entity_poly.type
_entity_poly.pdbx_seq_one_letter_code
_entity_poly.pdbx_strand_id
1 'polypeptide(L)'
;MSLPNSRHNLNEAEKIYSKATKAEIERDFDRAFQLYIKAAEEYLHLSRSSSDNSVRETCKSEAGKALERAEKIKIVKRDLTPIVTNHFAKGEQLRILQDSSVVNGIVYPLWTPGGFASPASIDISQPPFSPVQVQNAAVWQKYSHERYIEKETEAPLLSHDIVQHVVSDCSVCASVAVCIEHNHRFNSKLVMSALHPQDAEGNPVSSENGRHYVRVLFNGAFRRVSELADINVARLLVLFLK
;
A
#
# COMPACT_ATOMS: atom_id res chain seq x y z
N MET A 1 -17.15 9.67 -13.23
CA MET A 1 -16.02 9.87 -14.18
C MET A 1 -15.92 8.60 -15.01
N SER A 2 -16.35 8.66 -16.27
CA SER A 2 -16.35 7.52 -17.20
C SER A 2 -14.91 7.08 -17.47
N LEU A 3 -14.59 5.81 -17.25
CA LEU A 3 -13.29 5.24 -17.60
C LEU A 3 -13.03 5.47 -19.10
N PRO A 4 -11.88 6.05 -19.50
CA PRO A 4 -11.58 6.24 -20.92
C PRO A 4 -11.62 4.90 -21.64
N ASN A 5 -12.26 4.91 -22.81
CA ASN A 5 -12.60 3.73 -23.60
C ASN A 5 -11.32 2.95 -23.96
N SER A 6 -11.15 1.72 -23.44
CA SER A 6 -9.90 0.93 -23.55
C SER A 6 -9.41 0.75 -24.99
N ARG A 7 -10.35 0.68 -25.94
CA ARG A 7 -10.06 0.59 -27.39
C ARG A 7 -9.44 1.85 -27.98
N HIS A 8 -9.78 3.04 -27.47
CA HIS A 8 -9.21 4.29 -27.95
C HIS A 8 -7.72 4.39 -27.58
N ASN A 9 -7.39 4.03 -26.34
CA ASN A 9 -6.02 4.05 -25.85
C ASN A 9 -5.14 2.97 -26.52
N LEU A 10 -5.72 1.80 -26.85
CA LEU A 10 -5.01 0.76 -27.63
C LEU A 10 -4.57 1.29 -29.01
N ASN A 11 -5.47 2.02 -29.70
CA ASN A 11 -5.17 2.63 -30.99
C ASN A 11 -4.10 3.73 -30.88
N GLU A 12 -4.04 4.46 -29.76
CA GLU A 12 -2.95 5.40 -29.51
C GLU A 12 -1.59 4.70 -29.37
N ALA A 13 -1.52 3.61 -28.61
CA ALA A 13 -0.29 2.82 -28.47
C ALA A 13 0.19 2.25 -29.82
N GLU A 14 -0.72 1.72 -30.63
CA GLU A 14 -0.44 1.22 -31.99
C GLU A 14 0.09 2.32 -32.93
N LYS A 15 -0.46 3.53 -32.83
CA LYS A 15 0.04 4.68 -33.59
C LYS A 15 1.46 5.06 -33.18
N ILE A 16 1.78 5.01 -31.88
CA ILE A 16 3.14 5.30 -31.40
C ILE A 16 4.12 4.23 -31.90
N TYR A 17 3.74 2.95 -31.82
CA TYR A 17 4.55 1.84 -32.35
C TYR A 17 4.80 1.95 -33.86
N SER A 18 3.77 2.32 -34.62
CA SER A 18 3.88 2.53 -36.07
C SER A 18 4.81 3.70 -36.40
N LYS A 19 4.75 4.79 -35.62
CA LYS A 19 5.68 5.92 -35.73
C LYS A 19 7.12 5.51 -35.41
N ALA A 20 7.32 4.67 -34.40
CA ALA A 20 8.64 4.13 -34.06
C ALA A 20 9.24 3.33 -35.22
N THR A 21 8.42 2.47 -35.83
CA THR A 21 8.81 1.65 -36.99
C THR A 21 9.20 2.52 -38.19
N LYS A 22 8.44 3.59 -38.45
CA LYS A 22 8.78 4.56 -39.51
C LYS A 22 10.12 5.25 -39.24
N ALA A 23 10.34 5.73 -38.01
CA ALA A 23 11.61 6.38 -37.63
C ALA A 23 12.80 5.42 -37.75
N GLU A 24 12.61 4.13 -37.44
CA GLU A 24 13.66 3.12 -37.61
C GLU A 24 14.01 2.88 -39.08
N ILE A 25 13.01 2.81 -39.96
CA ILE A 25 13.22 2.70 -41.42
C ILE A 25 13.97 3.92 -41.96
N GLU A 26 13.67 5.11 -41.43
CA GLU A 26 14.35 6.37 -41.75
C GLU A 26 15.77 6.46 -41.14
N ARG A 27 16.21 5.44 -40.39
CA ARG A 27 17.50 5.38 -39.66
C ARG A 27 17.65 6.46 -38.58
N ASP A 28 16.55 7.08 -38.15
CA ASP A 28 16.51 7.94 -36.96
C ASP A 28 16.40 7.06 -35.71
N PHE A 29 17.52 6.45 -35.34
CA PHE A 29 17.58 5.47 -34.26
C PHE A 29 17.31 6.08 -32.88
N ASP A 30 17.65 7.34 -32.64
CA ASP A 30 17.32 8.02 -31.38
C ASP A 30 15.81 8.15 -31.19
N ARG A 31 15.15 8.67 -32.24
CA ARG A 31 13.69 8.84 -32.22
C ARG A 31 12.97 7.50 -32.21
N ALA A 32 13.43 6.53 -32.99
CA ALA A 32 12.87 5.19 -33.01
C ALA A 32 12.95 4.54 -31.62
N PHE A 33 14.11 4.62 -30.96
CA PHE A 33 14.32 4.08 -29.62
C PHE A 33 13.37 4.73 -28.60
N GLN A 34 13.30 6.06 -28.55
CA GLN A 34 12.39 6.77 -27.65
C GLN A 34 10.92 6.41 -27.88
N LEU A 35 10.50 6.31 -29.14
CA LEU A 35 9.12 5.94 -29.49
C LEU A 35 8.80 4.49 -29.16
N TYR A 36 9.74 3.55 -29.30
CA TYR A 36 9.54 2.16 -28.90
C TYR A 36 9.38 2.02 -27.38
N ILE A 37 10.20 2.72 -26.59
CA ILE A 37 10.04 2.73 -25.13
C ILE A 37 8.69 3.32 -24.74
N LYS A 38 8.30 4.45 -25.33
CA LYS A 38 6.99 5.08 -25.08
C LYS A 38 5.82 4.16 -25.47
N ALA A 39 5.91 3.45 -26.60
CA ALA A 39 4.88 2.48 -26.99
C ALA A 39 4.76 1.34 -25.96
N ALA A 40 5.89 0.81 -25.50
CA ALA A 40 5.91 -0.24 -24.48
C ALA A 40 5.28 0.22 -23.16
N GLU A 41 5.58 1.44 -22.71
CA GLU A 41 5.00 2.03 -21.50
C GLU A 41 3.46 2.12 -21.60
N GLU A 42 2.93 2.61 -22.71
CA GLU A 42 1.48 2.71 -22.94
C GLU A 42 0.81 1.33 -22.96
N TYR A 43 1.39 0.35 -23.65
CA TYR A 43 0.88 -1.02 -23.64
C TYR A 43 0.88 -1.64 -22.23
N LEU A 44 1.95 -1.44 -21.45
CA LEU A 44 2.01 -1.93 -20.07
C LEU A 44 0.99 -1.24 -19.16
N HIS A 45 0.80 0.07 -19.31
CA HIS A 45 -0.23 0.81 -18.59
C HIS A 45 -1.62 0.26 -18.92
N LEU A 46 -1.92 0.01 -20.20
CA LEU A 46 -3.19 -0.58 -20.64
C LEU A 46 -3.42 -1.99 -20.12
N SER A 47 -2.37 -2.82 -20.06
CA SER A 47 -2.43 -4.16 -19.48
C SER A 47 -2.77 -4.15 -17.98
N ARG A 48 -2.36 -3.08 -17.27
CA ARG A 48 -2.67 -2.90 -15.84
C ARG A 48 -4.06 -2.31 -15.61
N SER A 49 -4.54 -1.45 -16.51
CA SER A 49 -5.85 -0.79 -16.36
C SER A 49 -7.03 -1.54 -16.99
N SER A 50 -6.77 -2.53 -17.87
CA SER A 50 -7.83 -3.31 -18.53
C SER A 50 -8.37 -4.42 -17.64
N SER A 51 -9.70 -4.59 -17.61
CA SER A 51 -10.38 -5.72 -16.98
C SER A 51 -10.48 -6.97 -17.88
N ASP A 52 -10.25 -6.82 -19.19
CA ASP A 52 -10.34 -7.90 -20.17
C ASP A 52 -9.00 -8.65 -20.30
N ASN A 53 -8.98 -9.93 -19.92
CA ASN A 53 -7.78 -10.78 -19.96
C ASN A 53 -7.16 -10.90 -21.37
N SER A 54 -7.97 -10.92 -22.43
CA SER A 54 -7.48 -11.02 -23.81
C SER A 54 -6.68 -9.77 -24.20
N VAL A 55 -7.21 -8.58 -23.85
CA VAL A 55 -6.54 -7.30 -24.07
C VAL A 55 -5.26 -7.21 -23.23
N ARG A 56 -5.28 -7.71 -21.99
CA ARG A 56 -4.10 -7.69 -21.11
C ARG A 56 -2.94 -8.50 -21.69
N GLU A 57 -3.21 -9.70 -22.19
CA GLU A 57 -2.19 -10.56 -22.81
C GLU A 57 -1.68 -9.98 -24.13
N THR A 58 -2.59 -9.44 -24.96
CA THR A 58 -2.19 -8.77 -26.20
C THR A 58 -1.27 -7.58 -25.92
N CYS A 59 -1.65 -6.71 -24.97
CA CYS A 59 -0.82 -5.57 -24.58
C CYS A 59 0.55 -6.00 -24.03
N LYS A 60 0.64 -7.08 -23.24
CA LYS A 60 1.94 -7.60 -22.78
C LYS A 60 2.80 -8.07 -23.94
N SER A 61 2.20 -8.78 -24.89
CA SER A 61 2.90 -9.26 -26.09
C SER A 61 3.43 -8.10 -26.93
N GLU A 62 2.60 -7.09 -27.22
CA GLU A 62 3.01 -5.90 -27.98
C GLU A 62 4.05 -5.06 -27.25
N ALA A 63 3.93 -4.90 -25.92
CA ALA A 63 4.97 -4.27 -25.10
C ALA A 63 6.30 -5.02 -25.23
N GLY A 64 6.27 -6.36 -25.19
CA GLY A 64 7.46 -7.21 -25.36
C GLY A 64 8.12 -6.98 -26.72
N LYS A 65 7.35 -6.94 -27.82
CA LYS A 65 7.87 -6.65 -29.16
C LYS A 65 8.53 -5.28 -29.23
N ALA A 66 7.88 -4.24 -28.67
CA ALA A 66 8.44 -2.89 -28.65
C ALA A 66 9.77 -2.82 -27.89
N LEU A 67 9.87 -3.49 -26.73
CA LEU A 67 11.11 -3.56 -25.96
C LEU A 67 12.22 -4.32 -26.70
N GLU A 68 11.90 -5.46 -27.33
CA GLU A 68 12.88 -6.22 -28.12
C GLU A 68 13.45 -5.38 -29.28
N ARG A 69 12.61 -4.57 -29.94
CA ARG A 69 13.07 -3.65 -30.98
C ARG A 69 13.96 -2.55 -30.41
N ALA A 70 13.59 -1.98 -29.27
CA ALA A 70 14.41 -0.98 -28.58
C ALA A 70 15.79 -1.54 -28.18
N GLU A 71 15.85 -2.80 -27.72
CA GLU A 71 17.10 -3.50 -27.40
C GLU A 71 17.96 -3.73 -28.66
N LYS A 72 17.36 -4.15 -29.78
CA LYS A 72 18.08 -4.27 -31.07
C LYS A 72 18.68 -2.94 -31.51
N ILE A 73 17.98 -1.82 -31.31
CA ILE A 73 18.51 -0.48 -31.61
C ILE A 73 19.71 -0.14 -30.71
N LYS A 74 19.68 -0.49 -29.41
CA LYS A 74 20.84 -0.30 -28.50
C LYS A 74 22.09 -1.06 -28.95
N ILE A 75 21.91 -2.23 -29.56
CA ILE A 75 23.03 -3.03 -30.08
C ILE A 75 23.66 -2.34 -31.30
N VAL A 76 22.82 -1.76 -32.18
CA VAL A 76 23.25 -1.11 -33.43
C VAL A 76 23.83 0.29 -33.17
N LYS A 77 23.21 1.06 -32.29
CA LYS A 77 23.64 2.41 -31.91
C LYS A 77 23.95 2.45 -30.41
N ARG A 78 25.24 2.53 -30.07
CA ARG A 78 25.71 2.54 -28.66
C ARG A 78 25.61 3.92 -28.00
N ASP A 79 25.56 4.97 -28.80
CA ASP A 79 25.49 6.38 -28.40
C ASP A 79 24.06 6.95 -28.53
N LEU A 80 23.08 6.23 -27.98
CA LEU A 80 21.70 6.72 -27.94
C LEU A 80 21.55 7.87 -26.94
N THR A 81 20.72 8.84 -27.31
CA THR A 81 20.34 9.92 -26.41
C THR A 81 19.65 9.34 -25.16
N PRO A 82 20.13 9.66 -23.94
CA PRO A 82 19.50 9.18 -22.72
C PRO A 82 18.02 9.58 -22.67
N ILE A 83 17.15 8.63 -22.34
CA ILE A 83 15.74 8.93 -22.11
C ILE A 83 15.65 9.67 -20.79
N VAL A 84 15.18 10.92 -20.84
CA VAL A 84 14.84 11.68 -19.63
C VAL A 84 13.58 11.07 -19.05
N THR A 85 13.74 10.27 -18.00
CA THR A 85 12.62 9.71 -17.24
C THR A 85 12.07 10.77 -16.28
N ASN A 86 10.79 11.12 -16.44
CA ASN A 86 10.12 11.97 -15.47
C ASN A 86 9.73 11.15 -14.23
N HIS A 87 10.61 11.13 -13.24
CA HIS A 87 10.36 10.44 -11.96
C HIS A 87 9.15 10.98 -11.18
N PHE A 88 8.66 12.18 -11.52
CA PHE A 88 7.47 12.79 -10.94
C PHE A 88 6.19 12.52 -11.74
N ALA A 89 6.27 11.74 -12.82
CA ALA A 89 5.09 11.31 -13.53
C ALA A 89 4.19 10.50 -12.58
N LYS A 90 2.89 10.82 -12.54
CA LYS A 90 1.92 10.19 -11.62
C LYS A 90 1.90 8.66 -11.73
N GLY A 91 2.09 8.11 -12.92
CA GLY A 91 2.16 6.66 -13.15
C GLY A 91 3.39 6.01 -12.50
N GLU A 92 4.55 6.65 -12.59
CA GLU A 92 5.79 6.16 -11.97
C GLU A 92 5.73 6.26 -10.46
N GLN A 93 5.21 7.37 -9.92
CA GLN A 93 4.97 7.51 -8.48
C GLN A 93 4.03 6.43 -7.95
N LEU A 94 2.91 6.16 -8.65
CA LEU A 94 1.97 5.12 -8.25
C LEU A 94 2.62 3.72 -8.29
N ARG A 95 3.45 3.45 -9.30
CA ARG A 95 4.21 2.20 -9.40
C ARG A 95 5.17 2.05 -8.22
N ILE A 96 5.95 3.07 -7.89
CA ILE A 96 6.87 3.05 -6.75
C ILE A 96 6.10 2.77 -5.44
N LEU A 97 4.91 3.37 -5.27
CA LEU A 97 4.05 3.09 -4.13
C LEU A 97 3.50 1.65 -4.13
N GLN A 98 3.23 1.06 -5.29
CA GLN A 98 2.81 -0.34 -5.39
C GLN A 98 3.97 -1.29 -5.07
N ASP A 99 5.15 -1.05 -5.64
CA ASP A 99 6.33 -1.89 -5.45
C ASP A 99 6.82 -1.85 -3.99
N SER A 100 6.65 -0.71 -3.31
CA SER A 100 6.96 -0.55 -1.88
C SER A 100 5.88 -1.04 -0.92
N SER A 101 4.87 -1.78 -1.40
CA SER A 101 3.81 -2.33 -0.54
C SER A 101 4.20 -3.59 0.23
N VAL A 102 5.27 -4.28 -0.19
CA VAL A 102 5.67 -5.56 0.41
C VAL A 102 6.81 -5.36 1.41
N VAL A 103 6.60 -5.77 2.65
CA VAL A 103 7.61 -5.76 3.71
C VAL A 103 7.62 -7.13 4.37
N ASN A 104 8.78 -7.80 4.41
CA ASN A 104 8.93 -9.14 4.98
C ASN A 104 7.93 -10.18 4.41
N GLY A 105 7.58 -10.06 3.12
CA GLY A 105 6.60 -10.94 2.47
C GLY A 105 5.13 -10.61 2.76
N ILE A 106 4.86 -9.60 3.60
CA ILE A 106 3.51 -9.13 3.91
C ILE A 106 3.15 -7.95 3.01
N VAL A 107 1.99 -8.02 2.35
CA VAL A 107 1.49 -6.96 1.46
C VAL A 107 0.65 -5.98 2.26
N TYR A 108 1.04 -4.70 2.23
CA TYR A 108 0.32 -3.61 2.88
C TYR A 108 -0.28 -2.65 1.84
N PRO A 109 -1.59 -2.78 1.55
CA PRO A 109 -2.24 -2.00 0.52
C PRO A 109 -2.37 -0.52 0.91
N LEU A 110 -2.52 0.33 -0.10
CA LEU A 110 -2.85 1.74 0.09
C LEU A 110 -4.17 1.89 0.85
N TRP A 111 -4.25 2.95 1.64
CA TRP A 111 -5.46 3.29 2.39
C TRP A 111 -6.58 3.75 1.44
N THR A 112 -7.72 3.06 1.47
CA THR A 112 -8.91 3.42 0.70
C THR A 112 -10.08 3.70 1.65
N PRO A 113 -10.60 4.95 1.71
CA PRO A 113 -11.76 5.28 2.51
C PRO A 113 -12.96 4.38 2.13
N GLY A 114 -13.64 3.79 3.12
CA GLY A 114 -14.80 2.92 2.89
C GLY A 114 -14.49 1.51 2.34
N GLY A 115 -13.22 1.18 2.07
CA GLY A 115 -12.78 -0.13 1.56
C GLY A 115 -12.71 -1.24 2.62
N PHE A 116 -13.57 -1.18 3.64
CA PHE A 116 -13.62 -2.14 4.75
C PHE A 116 -14.57 -3.32 4.50
N ALA A 117 -15.36 -3.27 3.41
CA ALA A 117 -16.08 -4.42 2.89
C ALA A 117 -15.07 -5.45 2.37
N SER A 118 -14.81 -6.48 3.16
CA SER A 118 -13.85 -7.55 2.86
C SER A 118 -14.25 -8.28 1.56
N PRO A 119 -13.34 -8.49 0.59
CA PRO A 119 -13.25 -9.79 -0.05
C PRO A 119 -12.85 -10.78 1.05
N ALA A 120 -13.49 -11.93 1.13
CA ALA A 120 -13.34 -12.94 2.18
C ALA A 120 -11.95 -13.62 2.28
N SER A 121 -10.88 -13.01 1.77
CA SER A 121 -9.64 -13.70 1.39
C SER A 121 -8.33 -12.97 1.72
N ILE A 122 -8.30 -12.06 2.69
CA ILE A 122 -7.01 -11.65 3.28
C ILE A 122 -6.72 -12.67 4.37
N ASP A 123 -5.68 -13.48 4.16
CA ASP A 123 -5.22 -14.51 5.07
C ASP A 123 -4.97 -13.92 6.46
N ILE A 124 -5.73 -14.40 7.45
CA ILE A 124 -5.79 -13.91 8.84
C ILE A 124 -4.86 -14.81 9.68
N SER A 125 -3.65 -15.05 9.19
CA SER A 125 -2.65 -15.80 9.97
C SER A 125 -2.01 -14.86 10.99
N GLN A 126 -2.14 -15.22 12.27
CA GLN A 126 -1.47 -14.49 13.35
C GLN A 126 0.05 -14.50 13.09
N PRO A 127 0.77 -13.38 13.30
CA PRO A 127 2.20 -13.36 13.08
C PRO A 127 2.86 -14.39 14.00
N PRO A 128 3.97 -15.00 13.55
CA PRO A 128 4.72 -15.92 14.39
C PRO A 128 5.22 -15.20 15.64
N PHE A 129 5.19 -15.90 16.77
CA PHE A 129 5.78 -15.40 18.01
C PHE A 129 7.30 -15.25 17.86
N SER A 130 7.85 -14.21 18.50
CA SER A 130 9.30 -14.08 18.67
C SER A 130 9.86 -15.21 19.54
N PRO A 131 11.17 -15.52 19.47
CA PRO A 131 11.78 -16.57 20.28
C PRO A 131 11.52 -16.42 21.78
N VAL A 132 11.50 -15.18 22.28
CA VAL A 132 11.23 -14.88 23.69
C VAL A 132 9.77 -15.14 24.06
N GLN A 133 8.82 -14.79 23.18
CA GLN A 133 7.40 -15.11 23.39
C GLN A 133 7.16 -16.62 23.38
N VAL A 134 7.85 -17.36 22.51
CA VAL A 134 7.80 -18.83 22.49
C VAL A 134 8.35 -19.42 23.80
N GLN A 135 9.49 -18.91 24.28
CA GLN A 135 10.08 -19.34 25.56
C GLN A 135 9.13 -19.12 26.75
N ASN A 136 8.33 -18.06 26.70
CA ASN A 136 7.34 -17.74 27.73
C ASN A 136 5.96 -18.36 27.47
N ALA A 137 5.85 -19.31 26.53
CA ALA A 137 4.59 -19.99 26.18
C ALA A 137 3.44 -19.01 25.86
N ALA A 138 3.73 -17.95 25.12
CA ALA A 138 2.73 -16.98 24.70
C ALA A 138 1.61 -17.64 23.88
N VAL A 139 0.37 -17.18 24.09
CA VAL A 139 -0.82 -17.68 23.38
C VAL A 139 -1.62 -16.49 22.86
N TRP A 140 -2.10 -16.59 21.63
CA TRP A 140 -3.04 -15.61 21.07
C TRP A 140 -4.38 -15.76 21.75
N GLN A 141 -4.86 -14.70 22.39
CA GLN A 141 -6.16 -14.70 23.04
C GLN A 141 -7.00 -13.53 22.56
N LYS A 142 -8.26 -13.81 22.23
CA LYS A 142 -9.26 -12.79 21.95
C LYS A 142 -9.46 -11.91 23.18
N TYR A 143 -9.51 -10.60 22.98
CA TYR A 143 -9.92 -9.69 24.03
C TYR A 143 -11.39 -9.97 24.41
N SER A 144 -11.62 -10.49 25.62
CA SER A 144 -12.96 -10.62 26.20
C SER A 144 -13.15 -9.59 27.29
N HIS A 145 -14.28 -8.87 27.25
CA HIS A 145 -14.62 -7.84 28.24
C HIS A 145 -14.61 -8.40 29.67
N GLU A 146 -14.96 -9.69 29.81
CA GLU A 146 -15.16 -10.40 31.07
C GLU A 146 -13.87 -10.71 31.86
N ARG A 147 -12.68 -10.75 31.23
CA ARG A 147 -11.44 -11.21 31.89
C ARG A 147 -10.58 -10.10 32.51
N TYR A 148 -10.76 -8.85 32.09
CA TYR A 148 -9.96 -7.73 32.57
C TYR A 148 -10.89 -6.71 33.19
N ILE A 149 -11.03 -6.83 34.52
CA ILE A 149 -11.83 -5.99 35.43
C ILE A 149 -12.03 -4.59 34.85
N GLU A 150 -13.30 -4.30 34.54
CA GLU A 150 -13.83 -2.96 34.39
C GLU A 150 -13.37 -2.13 35.60
N LYS A 151 -12.39 -1.25 35.37
CA LYS A 151 -12.62 0.09 35.86
C LYS A 151 -13.52 0.73 34.82
N GLU A 152 -14.82 0.71 35.09
CA GLU A 152 -15.77 1.73 34.66
C GLU A 152 -15.28 3.10 35.18
N THR A 153 -14.15 3.56 34.66
CA THR A 153 -13.79 4.95 34.82
C THR A 153 -13.83 5.53 33.44
N GLU A 154 -14.74 6.48 33.25
CA GLU A 154 -14.73 7.53 32.22
C GLU A 154 -13.40 8.31 32.15
N ALA A 155 -12.35 7.84 32.85
CA ALA A 155 -11.05 8.43 32.90
C ALA A 155 -10.37 8.28 31.53
N PRO A 156 -9.81 9.38 31.01
CA PRO A 156 -9.09 9.36 29.75
C PRO A 156 -7.86 8.46 29.86
N LEU A 157 -7.51 7.78 28.75
CA LEU A 157 -6.23 7.08 28.64
C LEU A 157 -5.08 8.08 28.82
N LEU A 158 -4.14 7.77 29.71
CA LEU A 158 -2.99 8.62 30.02
C LEU A 158 -1.70 8.03 29.44
N SER A 159 -0.71 8.89 29.22
CA SER A 159 0.59 8.51 28.64
C SER A 159 1.32 7.43 29.45
N HIS A 160 1.16 7.42 30.78
CA HIS A 160 1.77 6.42 31.66
C HIS A 160 1.03 5.08 31.71
N ASP A 161 -0.15 4.98 31.10
CA ASP A 161 -0.86 3.69 30.95
C ASP A 161 -0.19 2.78 29.90
N ILE A 162 0.75 3.34 29.10
CA ILE A 162 1.51 2.61 28.10
C ILE A 162 2.81 2.11 28.73
N VAL A 163 2.87 0.83 29.04
CA VAL A 163 3.99 0.22 29.77
C VAL A 163 4.67 -0.80 28.89
N GLN A 164 5.97 -0.72 28.65
CA GLN A 164 6.68 -1.71 27.82
C GLN A 164 6.83 -3.07 28.51
N HIS A 165 6.67 -4.17 27.77
CA HIS A 165 6.88 -5.55 28.23
C HIS A 165 7.98 -6.27 27.45
N VAL A 166 8.03 -7.60 27.53
CA VAL A 166 9.11 -8.51 27.09
C VAL A 166 9.56 -8.32 25.63
N VAL A 167 8.78 -7.62 24.80
CA VAL A 167 9.14 -7.24 23.43
C VAL A 167 9.57 -5.77 23.37
N SER A 168 10.79 -5.55 22.88
CA SER A 168 11.55 -4.31 23.05
C SER A 168 11.29 -3.24 21.98
N ASP A 169 10.08 -2.70 21.85
CA ASP A 169 9.76 -1.58 20.94
C ASP A 169 9.53 -0.24 21.68
N CYS A 170 10.56 0.29 22.34
CA CYS A 170 10.45 1.48 23.18
C CYS A 170 10.08 2.74 22.39
N SER A 171 10.56 2.85 21.15
CA SER A 171 10.26 3.97 20.25
C SER A 171 8.78 3.98 19.85
N VAL A 172 8.18 2.82 19.64
CA VAL A 172 6.74 2.68 19.36
C VAL A 172 5.95 3.11 20.59
N CYS A 173 6.23 2.53 21.76
CA CYS A 173 5.56 2.89 23.01
C CYS A 173 5.63 4.40 23.30
N ALA A 174 6.83 4.99 23.17
CA ALA A 174 7.05 6.41 23.37
C ALA A 174 6.27 7.26 22.36
N SER A 175 6.26 6.89 21.08
CA SER A 175 5.52 7.63 20.04
C SER A 175 4.03 7.69 20.34
N VAL A 176 3.46 6.60 20.84
CA VAL A 176 2.04 6.57 21.11
C VAL A 176 1.69 7.26 22.43
N ALA A 177 2.54 7.13 23.46
CA ALA A 177 2.42 7.92 24.69
C ALA A 177 2.44 9.44 24.41
N VAL A 178 3.33 9.90 23.51
CA VAL A 178 3.37 11.29 23.06
C VAL A 178 2.05 11.69 22.38
N CYS A 179 1.50 10.83 21.51
CA CYS A 179 0.24 11.14 20.86
C CYS A 179 -0.96 11.18 21.82
N ILE A 180 -0.98 10.32 22.85
CA ILE A 180 -2.00 10.39 23.92
C ILE A 180 -1.88 11.72 24.67
N GLU A 181 -0.67 12.07 25.10
CA GLU A 181 -0.42 13.32 25.82
C GLU A 181 -0.78 14.55 24.96
N HIS A 182 -0.49 14.50 23.67
CA HIS A 182 -0.84 15.54 22.72
C HIS A 182 -2.37 15.66 22.56
N ASN A 183 -3.10 14.53 22.50
CA ASN A 183 -4.56 14.55 22.54
C ASN A 183 -5.07 15.21 23.83
N HIS A 184 -4.54 14.83 24.98
CA HIS A 184 -4.94 15.39 26.27
C HIS A 184 -4.68 16.91 26.36
N ARG A 185 -3.51 17.39 25.91
CA ARG A 185 -3.13 18.82 25.99
C ARG A 185 -3.82 19.71 24.96
N PHE A 186 -4.05 19.19 23.75
CA PHE A 186 -4.47 19.99 22.59
C PHE A 186 -5.80 19.56 21.99
N ASN A 187 -6.50 18.59 22.60
CA ASN A 187 -7.74 18.01 22.10
C ASN A 187 -7.63 17.48 20.66
N SER A 188 -6.47 16.92 20.30
CA SER A 188 -6.14 16.45 18.96
C SER A 188 -6.44 14.97 18.75
N LYS A 189 -6.82 14.53 17.56
CA LYS A 189 -7.11 13.11 17.29
C LYS A 189 -5.95 12.33 16.64
N LEU A 190 -4.68 12.62 16.96
CA LEU A 190 -3.54 12.05 16.23
C LEU A 190 -3.54 10.51 16.14
N VAL A 191 -3.64 9.82 17.28
CA VAL A 191 -3.77 8.35 17.29
C VAL A 191 -5.19 7.90 16.97
N MET A 192 -6.19 8.56 17.54
CA MET A 192 -7.60 8.17 17.39
C MET A 192 -8.05 8.19 15.92
N SER A 193 -7.65 9.20 15.16
CA SER A 193 -7.95 9.31 13.72
C SER A 193 -7.24 8.29 12.84
N ALA A 194 -6.22 7.59 13.37
CA ALA A 194 -5.53 6.53 12.66
C ALA A 194 -6.22 5.17 12.83
N LEU A 195 -7.08 5.00 13.84
CA LEU A 195 -7.68 3.71 14.18
C LEU A 195 -9.12 3.63 13.67
N HIS A 196 -9.46 2.52 13.01
CA HIS A 196 -10.75 2.32 12.35
C HIS A 196 -11.38 0.97 12.73
N PRO A 197 -12.72 0.85 12.72
CA PRO A 197 -13.70 1.85 12.26
C PRO A 197 -13.88 3.05 13.19
N GLN A 198 -14.50 4.12 12.69
CA GLN A 198 -14.73 5.38 13.42
C GLN A 198 -16.20 5.80 13.34
N ASP A 199 -16.66 6.56 14.35
CA ASP A 199 -17.94 7.27 14.35
C ASP A 199 -17.92 8.52 13.44
N ALA A 200 -19.03 9.25 13.38
CA ALA A 200 -19.15 10.47 12.58
C ALA A 200 -18.22 11.59 13.08
N GLU A 201 -17.85 11.54 14.36
CA GLU A 201 -16.97 12.46 15.03
C GLU A 201 -15.48 12.09 14.83
N GLY A 202 -15.17 10.95 14.20
CA GLY A 202 -13.81 10.46 13.98
C GLY A 202 -13.16 9.82 15.21
N ASN A 203 -13.95 9.41 16.20
CA ASN A 203 -13.49 8.58 17.30
C ASN A 203 -13.58 7.11 16.91
N PRO A 204 -12.63 6.28 17.34
CA PRO A 204 -12.70 4.87 17.04
C PRO A 204 -13.86 4.16 17.72
N VAL A 205 -14.47 3.21 17.00
CA VAL A 205 -15.57 2.39 17.48
C VAL A 205 -15.26 0.91 17.33
N SER A 206 -15.94 0.08 18.11
CA SER A 206 -15.85 -1.37 18.01
C SER A 206 -16.33 -1.86 16.64
N SER A 207 -15.54 -2.73 16.03
CA SER A 207 -15.90 -3.37 14.77
C SER A 207 -16.88 -4.53 14.98
N GLU A 208 -17.94 -4.60 14.17
CA GLU A 208 -18.95 -5.67 14.20
C GLU A 208 -18.37 -7.07 13.95
N ASN A 209 -17.31 -7.15 13.13
CA ASN A 209 -16.61 -8.40 12.81
C ASN A 209 -15.31 -8.59 13.62
N GLY A 210 -15.08 -7.74 14.64
CA GLY A 210 -13.88 -7.76 15.47
C GLY A 210 -12.61 -7.23 14.78
N ARG A 211 -12.68 -6.77 13.52
CA ARG A 211 -11.50 -6.32 12.76
C ARG A 211 -11.29 -4.83 12.88
N HIS A 212 -10.08 -4.45 13.27
CA HIS A 212 -9.66 -3.06 13.34
C HIS A 212 -8.52 -2.83 12.34
N TYR A 213 -8.42 -1.59 11.88
CA TYR A 213 -7.41 -1.19 10.91
C TYR A 213 -6.69 0.04 11.42
N VAL A 214 -5.38 0.02 11.29
CA VAL A 214 -4.55 1.19 11.56
C VAL A 214 -4.12 1.79 10.23
N ARG A 215 -4.42 3.09 10.05
CA ARG A 215 -3.96 3.90 8.93
C ARG A 215 -2.59 4.48 9.28
N VAL A 216 -1.54 3.87 8.72
CA VAL A 216 -0.15 4.27 8.98
C VAL A 216 0.45 4.92 7.75
N LEU A 217 1.18 6.02 7.92
CA LEU A 217 2.01 6.60 6.87
C LEU A 217 3.33 5.83 6.80
N PHE A 218 3.54 5.06 5.74
CA PHE A 218 4.83 4.40 5.50
C PHE A 218 5.10 4.16 4.02
N ASN A 219 6.39 4.12 3.65
CA ASN A 219 6.83 4.04 2.27
C ASN A 219 6.13 5.07 1.36
N GLY A 220 6.03 6.31 1.86
CA GLY A 220 5.51 7.45 1.09
C GLY A 220 3.99 7.52 0.93
N ALA A 221 3.21 6.62 1.53
CA ALA A 221 1.75 6.67 1.44
C ALA A 221 1.04 6.18 2.72
N PHE A 222 -0.20 6.61 2.90
CA PHE A 222 -1.08 6.01 3.91
C PHE A 222 -1.45 4.61 3.47
N ARG A 223 -1.27 3.66 4.38
CA ARG A 223 -1.50 2.24 4.13
C ARG A 223 -2.32 1.65 5.25
N ARG A 224 -3.02 0.58 4.89
CA ARG A 224 -3.86 -0.18 5.80
C ARG A 224 -3.03 -1.29 6.42
N VAL A 225 -2.82 -1.21 7.72
CA VAL A 225 -2.34 -2.32 8.54
C VAL A 225 -3.59 -2.96 9.15
N SER A 226 -3.91 -4.17 8.70
CA SER A 226 -5.00 -4.95 9.30
C SER A 226 -4.49 -5.59 10.58
N GLU A 227 -5.16 -5.30 11.68
CA GLU A 227 -4.97 -6.07 12.89
C GLU A 227 -5.82 -7.33 12.80
N LEU A 228 -5.22 -8.45 13.19
CA LEU A 228 -5.96 -9.70 13.36
C LEU A 228 -6.93 -9.52 14.52
N ALA A 229 -8.04 -10.25 14.47
CA ALA A 229 -9.25 -10.03 15.25
C ALA A 229 -9.03 -9.63 16.73
N ASP A 230 -9.85 -8.66 17.14
CA ASP A 230 -10.31 -8.39 18.51
C ASP A 230 -9.41 -7.58 19.45
N ILE A 231 -9.41 -6.26 19.24
CA ILE A 231 -8.93 -5.28 20.22
C ILE A 231 -9.90 -4.08 20.24
N ASN A 232 -10.46 -3.77 21.41
CA ASN A 232 -11.22 -2.53 21.59
C ASN A 232 -10.25 -1.36 21.44
N VAL A 233 -10.58 -0.41 20.57
CA VAL A 233 -9.62 0.53 19.97
C VAL A 233 -8.97 1.49 20.98
N ALA A 234 -9.63 1.71 22.12
CA ALA A 234 -9.06 2.44 23.25
C ALA A 234 -7.88 1.69 23.94
N ARG A 235 -7.71 0.38 23.68
CA ARG A 235 -6.70 -0.50 24.28
C ARG A 235 -5.73 -1.12 23.28
N LEU A 236 -5.77 -0.72 22.00
CA LEU A 236 -4.75 -1.02 20.97
C LEU A 236 -3.33 -0.63 21.39
N LEU A 237 -3.27 0.23 22.40
CA LEU A 237 -2.09 0.73 23.06
C LEU A 237 -1.60 -0.08 24.25
N VAL A 238 -2.51 -0.81 24.89
CA VAL A 238 -2.23 -1.62 26.08
C VAL A 238 -1.94 -3.07 25.69
N LEU A 239 -2.46 -3.53 24.54
CA LEU A 239 -2.39 -4.94 24.13
C LEU A 239 -1.11 -5.34 23.41
N PHE A 240 -0.21 -4.41 23.09
CA PHE A 240 1.18 -4.78 22.84
C PHE A 240 1.92 -5.16 24.13
N LEU A 241 1.34 -4.90 25.29
CA LEU A 241 2.08 -4.86 26.55
C LEU A 241 1.23 -5.25 27.78
N LYS A 242 0.48 -6.35 27.69
CA LYS A 242 0.06 -7.15 28.85
C LYS A 242 0.12 -8.62 28.54
#